data_AF-A0A7Y6F4X4-F1
#
_entry.id   AF-A0A7Y6F4X4-F1
#
_cell.length_a   1.000
_cell.length_b   1.000
_cell.length_c   1.000
_cell.angle_alpha   90.00
_cell.angle_beta   90.00
_cell.angle_gamma   90.00
#
_symmetry.space_group_name_H-M   'P 1'
#
loop_
_entity.id
_entity.type
_entity.pdbx_description
1 polymer ?
#
loop_
_entity_poly.entity_id
_entity_poly.type
_entity_poly.pdbx_seq_one_letter_code
_entity_poly.pdbx_strand_id
1 'polypeptide(L)' 'MPLGVYVTASDAAHWAGRPVGTIWRWASEGRINRTGTGKGARYLLSTVPKAERDEYTGELLQPADPPALPDGARAA' A
#
# COMPACT_ATOMS: atom_id res chain seq x y z
N MET A 1 6.44 5.42 16.46
CA MET A 1 6.39 4.95 15.05
C MET A 1 6.49 3.44 15.09
N PRO A 2 5.62 2.69 14.40
CA PRO A 2 5.77 1.23 14.32
C PRO A 2 7.15 0.89 13.73
N LEU A 3 7.83 -0.10 14.32
CA LEU A 3 9.08 -0.64 13.77
C LEU A 3 8.74 -1.39 12.49
N GLY A 4 9.44 -1.11 11.39
CA GLY A 4 9.27 -1.84 10.14
C GLY A 4 9.91 -1.20 8.92
N VAL A 5 9.79 -1.88 7.78
CA VAL A 5 10.37 -1.46 6.50
C VAL A 5 9.46 -0.42 5.84
N TYR A 6 10.03 0.75 5.57
CA TYR A 6 9.36 1.84 4.89
C TYR A 6 9.82 1.92 3.42
N VAL A 7 8.88 1.85 2.50
CA VAL A 7 9.14 1.78 1.05
C VAL A 7 8.58 3.00 0.32
N THR A 8 8.99 3.19 -0.95
CA THR A 8 8.42 4.26 -1.78
C THR A 8 6.98 3.92 -2.19
N ALA A 9 6.26 4.90 -2.76
CA ALA A 9 4.93 4.65 -3.32
C ALA A 9 4.98 3.66 -4.50
N SER A 10 6.07 3.68 -5.28
CA SER A 10 6.29 2.78 -6.42
C SER A 10 6.48 1.34 -5.96
N ASP A 11 7.28 1.14 -4.92
CA ASP A 11 7.52 -0.20 -4.35
C ASP A 11 6.25 -0.76 -3.71
N ALA A 12 5.51 0.08 -2.97
CA ALA A 12 4.22 -0.30 -2.39
C ALA A 12 3.19 -0.66 -3.48
N ALA A 13 3.17 0.08 -4.58
CA ALA A 13 2.32 -0.19 -5.74
C ALA A 13 2.67 -1.53 -6.40
N HIS A 14 3.96 -1.79 -6.59
CA HIS A 14 4.43 -3.08 -7.11
C HIS A 14 4.06 -4.25 -6.19
N TRP A 15 4.26 -4.08 -4.88
CA TRP A 15 3.92 -5.06 -3.85
C TRP A 15 2.43 -5.39 -3.82
N ALA A 16 1.58 -4.37 -3.90
CA ALA A 16 0.13 -4.51 -3.90
C ALA A 16 -0.45 -4.89 -5.28
N GLY A 17 0.35 -4.87 -6.35
CA GLY A 17 -0.15 -5.04 -7.71
C GLY A 17 -1.18 -3.97 -8.11
N ARG A 18 -1.07 -2.75 -7.56
CA ARG A 18 -2.03 -1.65 -7.76
C ARG A 18 -1.31 -0.39 -8.24
N PRO A 19 -2.01 0.54 -8.92
CA PRO A 19 -1.42 1.82 -9.29
C PRO A 19 -0.97 2.65 -8.07
N VAL A 20 0.05 3.49 -8.25
CA VAL A 20 0.54 4.42 -7.20
C VAL A 20 -0.57 5.30 -6.62
N GLY A 21 -1.51 5.75 -7.46
CA GLY A 21 -2.67 6.53 -6.99
C GLY A 21 -3.54 5.79 -5.98
N THR A 22 -3.64 4.45 -6.07
CA THR A 22 -4.36 3.63 -5.10
C THR A 22 -3.66 3.61 -3.74
N ILE A 23 -2.31 3.57 -3.73
CA ILE A 23 -1.52 3.66 -2.50
C ILE A 23 -1.73 5.01 -1.81
N TRP A 24 -1.73 6.10 -2.59
CA TRP A 24 -2.01 7.44 -2.06
C TRP A 24 -3.41 7.52 -1.47
N ARG A 25 -4.40 6.97 -2.19
CA ARG A 25 -5.79 6.92 -1.74
C ARG A 25 -5.91 6.16 -0.43
N TRP A 26 -5.36 4.95 -0.34
CA TRP A 26 -5.36 4.16 0.89
C TRP A 26 -4.70 4.88 2.07
N ALA A 27 -3.57 5.57 1.84
CA ALA A 27 -2.91 6.33 2.89
C ALA A 27 -3.71 7.56 3.34
N SER A 28 -4.35 8.27 2.40
CA SER A 28 -5.23 9.40 2.72
C SER A 28 -6.48 8.96 3.50
N GLU A 29 -6.99 7.77 3.21
CA GLU A 29 -8.09 7.16 3.95
C GLU A 29 -7.66 6.47 5.26
N GLY A 30 -6.37 6.54 5.60
CA GLY A 30 -5.83 5.96 6.85
C GLY A 30 -5.75 4.43 6.87
N ARG A 31 -5.95 3.76 5.74
CA ARG A 31 -5.91 2.29 5.63
C ARG A 31 -4.51 1.71 5.77
N ILE A 32 -3.49 2.48 5.42
CA ILE A 32 -2.08 2.08 5.48
C ILE A 32 -1.26 3.18 6.15
N ASN A 33 -0.19 2.77 6.84
CA ASN A 33 0.66 3.70 7.56
C ASN A 33 1.68 4.39 6.62
N ARG A 34 1.81 5.71 6.77
CA ARG A 34 2.78 6.55 6.04
C ARG A 34 3.61 7.37 7.01
N THR A 35 4.87 7.62 6.66
CA THR A 35 5.72 8.65 7.26
C THR A 35 6.16 9.67 6.21
N GLY A 36 6.48 10.89 6.65
CA GLY A 36 6.83 12.00 5.76
C GLY A 36 5.66 12.53 4.93
N THR A 37 5.94 13.52 4.09
CA THR A 37 4.96 14.22 3.25
C THR A 37 5.53 14.50 1.85
N GLY A 38 4.65 14.78 0.88
CA GLY A 38 5.04 15.10 -0.49
C GLY A 38 5.94 14.03 -1.13
N LYS A 39 7.03 14.46 -1.76
CA LYS A 39 8.01 13.57 -2.40
C LYS A 39 8.80 12.70 -1.41
N GLY A 40 8.86 13.07 -0.13
CA GLY A 40 9.55 12.33 0.92
C GLY A 40 8.71 11.26 1.60
N ALA A 41 7.43 11.11 1.21
CA ALA A 41 6.52 10.13 1.78
C ALA A 41 7.02 8.68 1.61
N ARG A 42 6.96 7.89 2.69
CA ARG A 42 7.25 6.46 2.71
C ARG A 42 6.14 5.67 3.38
N TYR A 43 5.91 4.44 2.94
CA TYR A 43 4.78 3.61 3.35
C TYR A 43 5.29 2.38 4.09
N LEU A 44 4.66 2.04 5.21
CA LEU A 44 5.04 0.88 6.01
C LEU A 44 4.56 -0.40 5.30
N LEU A 45 5.49 -1.19 4.78
CA LEU A 45 5.20 -2.33 3.92
C LEU A 45 4.28 -3.36 4.58
N SER A 46 4.42 -3.58 5.89
CA SER A 46 3.58 -4.53 6.64
C SER A 46 2.10 -4.15 6.72
N THR A 47 1.75 -2.89 6.44
CA THR A 47 0.35 -2.45 6.34
C THR A 47 -0.18 -2.47 4.91
N VAL A 48 0.67 -2.70 3.92
CA VAL A 48 0.27 -2.76 2.51
C VAL A 48 -0.05 -4.23 2.17
N PRO A 49 -1.28 -4.54 1.72
CA PRO A 49 -1.64 -5.90 1.35
C PRO A 49 -0.83 -6.33 0.12
N LYS A 50 -0.45 -7.62 0.10
CA LYS A 50 0.37 -8.22 -0.94
C LYS A 50 -0.51 -8.71 -2.09
N ALA A 51 -0.09 -8.46 -3.33
CA ALA A 51 -0.69 -9.10 -4.50
C ALA A 51 -0.29 -10.58 -4.64
N GLU A 52 -1.13 -11.34 -5.32
CA GLU A 52 -0.78 -12.66 -5.80
C GLU A 52 0.01 -12.55 -7.11
N ARG A 53 1.15 -13.24 -7.18
CA ARG A 53 2.02 -13.28 -8.35
C ARG A 53 2.43 -14.72 -8.63
N ASP A 54 2.64 -15.00 -9.91
CA ASP A 54 3.20 -16.27 -10.35
C ASP A 54 4.62 -16.43 -9.77
N GLU A 55 4.89 -17.59 -9.19
CA GLU A 55 6.14 -17.84 -8.47
C GLU A 55 7.35 -18.02 -9.38
N TYR A 56 7.14 -18.38 -10.65
CA TYR A 56 8.21 -18.65 -11.62
C TYR A 56 8.46 -17.47 -12.56
N THR A 57 7.42 -16.70 -12.91
CA THR A 57 7.52 -15.56 -13.84
C THR A 57 7.46 -14.20 -13.13
N GLY A 58 6.91 -14.14 -11.92
CA GLY A 58 6.67 -12.89 -11.20
C GLY A 58 5.51 -12.06 -11.77
N GLU A 59 4.79 -12.58 -12.77
CA GLU A 59 3.63 -11.91 -13.36
C GLU A 59 2.51 -11.73 -12.32
N LEU A 60 1.76 -10.64 -12.47
CA LEU A 60 0.66 -10.32 -11.56
C LEU A 60 -0.55 -11.22 -11.89
N LEU A 61 -0.92 -12.08 -10.95
CA LEU A 61 -2.11 -12.93 -11.07
C LEU A 61 -3.35 -12.22 -10.50
N GLN A 62 -3.23 -11.68 -9.28
CA GLN A 62 -4.31 -10.96 -8.63
C GLN A 62 -3.79 -9.72 -7.89
N PRO A 63 -4.31 -8.52 -8.18
CA PRO A 63 -4.06 -7.34 -7.37
C PRO A 63 -4.56 -7.52 -5.94
N ALA A 64 -3.87 -6.93 -4.97
CA ALA A 64 -4.31 -6.94 -3.58
C ALA A 64 -5.70 -6.29 -3.41
N ASP A 65 -6.50 -6.86 -2.51
CA ASP A 65 -7.75 -6.25 -2.08
C ASP A 65 -7.50 -4.96 -1.29
N PRO A 66 -8.43 -3.99 -1.35
CA PRO A 66 -8.35 -2.81 -0.52
C PRO A 66 -8.30 -3.20 0.97
N PRO A 67 -7.36 -2.64 1.77
CA PRO A 67 -7.38 -2.83 3.20
C PRO A 67 -8.68 -2.26 3.79
N ALA A 68 -9.11 -2.77 4.93
CA ALA A 68 -10.31 -2.26 5.60
C ALA A 68 -10.15 -0.78 5.95
N LEU A 69 -11.27 -0.05 5.95
CA LEU A 69 -11.30 1.30 6.50
C LEU A 69 -11.12 1.25 8.02
N PRO A 70 -10.41 2.21 8.62
CA PRO A 70 -10.43 2.38 10.07
C PRO A 70 -11.85 2.66 10.58
N ASP A 71 -12.18 2.19 11.78
CA ASP A 71 -13.49 2.44 12.39
C ASP A 71 -13.81 3.94 12.42
N GLY A 72 -15.01 4.30 11.94
CA GLY A 72 -15.48 5.68 11.86
C GLY A 72 -15.02 6.46 10.62
N ALA A 73 -14.15 5.91 9.77
CA ALA A 73 -13.80 6.51 8.48
C ALA A 73 -14.85 6.14 7.41
N ARG A 74 -15.36 7.14 6.67
CA ARG A 74 -16.17 6.90 5.47
C ARG A 74 -15.25 6.84 4.24
N ALA A 75 -15.50 5.90 3.34
CA ALA A 75 -14.91 5.93 2.01
C ALA A 75 -15.28 7.28 1.36
N ALA A 76 -14.27 8.02 0.89
CA ALA A 76 -14.45 9.30 0.22
C ALA A 76 -14.99 9.12 -1.21
#